data_AF-A0AAD9JW61-F1
#
_entry.id   AF-A0AAD9JW61-F1
#
_cell.length_a   1.000
_cell.length_b   1.000
_cell.length_c   1.000
_cell.angle_alpha   90.00
_cell.angle_beta   90.00
_cell.angle_gamma   90.00
#
_symmetry.space_group_name_H-M   'P 1'
#
loop_
_entity.id
_entity.type
_entity.pdbx_description
1 polymer ?
#
loop_
_entity_poly.entity_id
_entity_poly.type
_entity_poly.pdbx_seq_one_letter_code
_entity_poly.pdbx_strand_id
1 'polypeptide(L)' 'MKKYGVATAMRPYTTLRRLLVHRNEKVELAEQGELVYQTPGKDYGIGYIGQTGRLLTTRLDGQRKDVDNMNNEEYTRSG' A
#
# COMPACT_ATOMS: atom_id res chain seq x y z
N MET A 1 32.81 -31.76 4.52
CA MET A 1 32.38 -31.46 5.91
C MET A 1 33.30 -32.05 7.00
N LYS A 2 34.61 -32.29 6.77
CA LYS A 2 35.53 -32.83 7.80
C LYS A 2 36.78 -31.98 8.06
N LYS A 3 36.79 -30.69 7.69
CA LYS A 3 38.00 -29.84 7.85
C LYS A 3 38.25 -29.39 9.30
N TYR A 4 37.22 -29.42 10.17
CA TYR A 4 37.30 -28.87 11.53
C TYR A 4 36.84 -29.83 12.64
N GLY A 5 36.67 -31.14 12.34
CA GLY A 5 36.25 -32.12 13.36
C GLY A 5 34.85 -31.92 13.97
N VAL A 6 34.09 -30.91 13.52
CA VAL A 6 32.74 -30.65 14.01
C VAL A 6 31.77 -31.62 13.36
N ALA A 7 31.30 -32.59 14.15
CA ALA A 7 30.21 -33.49 13.78
C ALA A 7 28.91 -32.99 14.42
N THR A 8 27.87 -32.79 13.61
CA THR A 8 26.54 -32.43 14.11
C THR A 8 25.79 -33.74 14.42
N ALA A 9 25.43 -33.97 15.68
CA ALA A 9 24.73 -35.20 16.10
C ALA A 9 23.33 -35.36 15.48
N MET A 10 22.70 -34.25 15.10
CA MET A 10 21.37 -34.20 14.48
C MET A 10 21.31 -33.04 13.49
N ARG A 11 20.65 -33.24 12.34
CA ARG A 11 20.30 -32.12 11.46
C ARG A 11 19.18 -31.30 12.10
N PRO A 12 19.36 -29.99 12.34
CA PRO A 12 18.31 -29.16 12.92
C PRO A 12 17.13 -29.06 11.94
N TYR A 13 15.91 -29.21 12.47
CA TYR A 13 14.66 -29.17 11.71
C TYR A 13 14.44 -27.83 10.98
N THR A 14 14.91 -26.73 11.57
CA THR A 14 14.87 -25.39 10.99
C THR A 14 16.15 -24.63 11.33
N THR A 15 16.49 -23.64 10.51
CA THR A 15 17.65 -22.77 10.75
C THR A 15 17.18 -21.39 11.20
N LEU A 16 18.01 -20.68 11.98
CA LEU A 16 17.75 -19.27 12.31
C LEU A 16 17.51 -18.44 11.04
N ARG A 17 18.26 -18.73 9.97
CA ARG A 17 18.04 -18.13 8.65
C ARG A 17 16.62 -18.37 8.14
N ARG A 18 16.09 -19.58 8.25
CA ARG A 18 14.71 -19.90 7.80
C ARG A 18 13.65 -19.15 8.61
N LEU A 19 13.86 -18.99 9.91
CA LEU A 19 12.95 -18.24 10.79
C LEU A 19 13.00 -16.73 10.53
N LEU A 20 14.19 -16.18 10.30
CA LEU A 20 14.41 -14.73 10.24
C LEU A 20 14.26 -14.15 8.82
N VAL A 21 14.43 -14.97 7.78
CA VAL A 21 14.31 -14.50 6.39
C VAL A 21 12.83 -14.41 5.94
N HIS A 22 11.89 -14.94 6.72
CA HIS A 22 10.46 -14.86 6.45
C HIS A 22 9.78 -13.90 7.42
N ARG A 23 9.95 -12.61 7.20
CA ARG A 23 8.98 -11.62 7.68
C ARG A 23 8.86 -10.45 6.73
N ASN A 24 8.14 -10.69 5.64
CA ASN A 24 7.48 -9.62 4.90
C ASN A 24 5.98 -9.90 5.02
N GLU A 25 5.37 -9.50 6.13
CA GLU A 25 3.92 -9.32 6.16
C GLU A 25 3.56 -8.44 4.95
N LYS A 26 2.61 -8.89 4.14
CA LYS A 26 2.14 -8.09 3.01
C LYS A 26 1.50 -6.84 3.61
N VAL A 27 2.16 -5.71 3.49
CA VAL A 27 1.58 -4.41 3.85
C VAL A 27 0.39 -4.20 2.92
N GLU A 28 -0.77 -3.91 3.49
CA GLU A 28 -1.97 -3.63 2.69
C GLU A 28 -1.73 -2.38 1.83
N LEU A 29 -2.25 -2.36 0.59
CA LEU A 29 -2.08 -1.22 -0.33
C LEU A 29 -2.55 0.11 0.29
N ALA A 30 -3.56 0.05 1.15
CA ALA A 30 -4.10 1.17 1.91
C ALA A 30 -3.05 1.83 2.83
N GLU A 31 -2.13 1.04 3.35
CA GLU A 31 -1.06 1.42 4.27
C GLU A 31 0.27 1.69 3.56
N GLN A 32 0.27 1.71 2.23
CA GLN A 32 1.43 2.02 1.41
C GLN A 32 1.40 3.47 0.94
N GLY A 33 2.58 4.08 0.85
CA GLY A 33 2.84 5.34 0.16
C GLY A 33 3.68 5.11 -1.11
N GLU A 34 4.05 6.21 -1.77
CA GLU A 34 4.91 6.21 -2.97
C GLU A 34 4.38 5.35 -4.13
N LEU A 35 3.06 5.36 -4.32
CA LEU A 35 2.37 4.53 -5.30
C LEU A 35 1.52 5.35 -6.26
N VAL A 36 1.24 4.74 -7.41
CA VAL A 36 0.29 5.24 -8.41
C VAL A 36 -1.03 4.49 -8.23
N TYR A 37 -2.14 5.22 -8.16
CA TYR A 37 -3.47 4.68 -7.95
C TYR A 37 -4.45 5.18 -9.02
N GLN A 38 -5.52 4.42 -9.24
CA GLN A 38 -6.61 4.79 -10.14
C GLN A 38 -7.93 4.85 -9.36
N THR A 39 -8.66 5.96 -9.48
CA THR A 39 -10.02 6.11 -8.96
C THR A 39 -11.01 5.92 -10.11
N PRO A 40 -12.01 5.03 -9.98
CA PRO A 40 -13.03 4.87 -11.01
C PRO A 40 -13.89 6.13 -11.14
N GLY A 41 -14.13 6.56 -12.38
CA GLY A 41 -15.10 7.62 -12.67
C GLY A 41 -16.54 7.11 -12.56
N LYS A 42 -17.48 8.04 -12.32
CA LYS A 42 -18.92 7.75 -12.24
C LYS A 42 -19.51 7.36 -13.60
N ASP A 43 -18.99 7.98 -14.66
CA ASP A 43 -19.37 7.70 -16.05
C ASP A 43 -18.28 6.87 -16.73
N TYR A 44 -18.70 5.79 -17.40
CA TYR A 44 -17.86 4.70 -17.87
C TYR A 44 -16.56 5.12 -18.57
N GLY A 45 -15.43 4.56 -18.10
CA GLY A 45 -14.17 4.47 -18.84
C GLY A 45 -13.10 5.51 -18.52
N ILE A 46 -13.46 6.65 -17.94
CA ILE A 46 -12.49 7.72 -17.63
C ILE A 46 -12.25 7.75 -16.12
N GLY A 47 -11.22 7.02 -15.66
CA GLY A 47 -10.76 7.04 -14.27
C GLY A 47 -9.65 8.07 -14.05
N TYR A 48 -9.63 8.70 -12.89
CA TYR A 48 -8.52 9.56 -12.47
C TYR A 48 -7.32 8.71 -12.08
N ILE A 49 -6.14 8.98 -12.63
CA ILE A 49 -4.87 8.36 -12.23
C ILE A 49 -4.07 9.39 -11.42
N GLY A 50 -3.69 9.03 -10.20
CA GLY A 50 -2.94 9.88 -9.31
C GLY A 50 -1.70 9.20 -8.75
N GLN A 51 -0.71 9.99 -8.34
CA GLN A 51 0.43 9.53 -7.56
C GLN A 51 0.32 10.11 -6.13
N THR A 52 0.73 9.34 -5.13
CA THR A 52 0.82 9.80 -3.74
C THR A 52 2.13 9.38 -3.10
N GLY A 53 2.80 10.32 -2.41
CA GLY A 53 3.91 10.01 -1.49
C GLY A 53 3.46 9.70 -0.07
N ARG A 54 2.19 9.97 0.26
CA ARG A 54 1.55 9.65 1.56
C ARG A 54 0.77 8.35 1.45
N LEU A 55 0.34 7.82 2.60
CA LEU A 55 -0.56 6.67 2.68
C LEU A 55 -1.75 6.86 1.73
N LEU A 56 -2.07 5.81 0.96
CA LEU A 56 -3.17 5.82 0.00
C LEU A 56 -4.50 6.22 0.66
N THR A 57 -4.78 5.73 1.87
CA THR A 57 -5.97 6.11 2.66
C THR A 57 -6.09 7.62 2.86
N THR A 58 -5.01 8.26 3.31
CA THR A 58 -4.99 9.70 3.53
C THR A 58 -5.24 10.48 2.24
N ARG A 59 -4.72 9.99 1.11
CA ARG A 59 -4.95 10.63 -0.19
C ARG A 59 -6.40 10.49 -0.66
N LEU A 60 -6.98 9.30 -0.52
CA LEU A 60 -8.37 9.02 -0.90
C LEU A 60 -9.35 9.83 -0.04
N ASP A 61 -9.11 9.94 1.26
CA ASP A 61 -9.94 10.75 2.17
C ASP A 61 -9.90 12.24 1.83
N GLY A 62 -8.71 12.77 1.51
CA GLY A 62 -8.57 14.15 1.05
C GLY A 62 -9.30 14.38 -0.27
N GLN A 63 -9.09 13.51 -1.25
CA GLN A 63 -9.75 13.59 -2.55
C GLN A 63 -11.28 13.55 -2.44
N ARG A 64 -11.82 12.73 -1.54
CA ARG A 64 -13.26 12.69 -1.28
C ARG A 64 -13.77 14.02 -0.73
N LYS A 65 -13.07 14.61 0.26
CA LYS A 65 -13.43 15.93 0.80
C LYS A 65 -13.37 17.03 -0.26
N ASP A 66 -12.36 17.00 -1.12
CA ASP A 66 -12.21 17.97 -2.22
C ASP A 66 -13.42 17.88 -3.17
N VAL A 67 -13.83 16.67 -3.56
CA VAL A 67 -15.01 16.43 -4.40
C VAL A 67 -16.30 16.88 -3.70
N ASP A 68 -16.46 16.55 -2.42
CA ASP A 68 -17.65 16.95 -1.63
C ASP A 68 -17.75 18.47 -1.51
N ASN A 69 -16.62 19.18 -1.36
CA ASN A 69 -16.59 20.65 -1.34
C ASN A 69 -16.96 21.25 -2.70
N MET A 70 -16.42 20.71 -3.80
CA MET A 70 -16.75 21.18 -5.16
C MET A 70 -18.26 21.06 -5.46
N ASN A 71 -18.92 20.01 -4.98
CA ASN A 71 -20.37 19.82 -5.17
C ASN A 71 -21.21 20.78 -4.31
N ASN A 72 -20.69 21.27 -3.18
CA ASN A 72 -21.39 22.20 -2.30
C ASN A 72 -21.21 23.68 -2.70
N GLU A 73 -20.28 23.99 -3.59
CA GLU A 73 -20.05 25.34 -4.14
C GLU A 73 -20.97 25.66 -5.35
N GLU A 74 -22.15 25.04 -5.45
CA GLU A 74 -23.16 25.44 -6.43
C GLU A 74 -23.56 26.91 -6.22
N TYR A 75 -23.01 27.76 -7.10
CA TYR A 75 -23.11 29.21 -7.20
C TYR A 75 -24.43 29.82 -6.71
N THR A 76 -24.38 30.53 -5.58
CA THR A 76 -25.37 31.57 -5.22
C THR A 76 -25.14 32.88 -5.98
N ARG A 77 -25.06 32.81 -7.32
CA ARG A 77 -25.28 33.99 -8.17
C ARG A 77 -26.54 33.78 -9.00
N SER A 78 -27.66 33.85 -8.31
CA SER A 78 -28.95 34.19 -8.91
C SER A 78 -28.93 35.67 -9.32
N GLY A 79 -29.21 35.90 -10.61
CA GLY A 79 -29.92 37.06 -11.20
C GLY A 79 -29.60 38.47 -10.73
#